data_AF-A0A914D8T3-F1
#
_entry.id   AF-A0A914D8T3-F1
#
_cell.length_a   1.000
_cell.length_b   1.000
_cell.length_c   1.000
_cell.angle_alpha   90.00
_cell.angle_beta   90.00
_cell.angle_gamma   90.00
#
_symmetry.space_group_name_H-M   'P 1'
#
loop_
_entity.id
_entity.type
_entity.pdbx_description
1 polymer ?
#
loop_
_entity_poly.entity_id
_entity_poly.type
_entity_poly.pdbx_seq_one_letter_code
_entity_poly.pdbx_strand_id
1 'polypeptide(L)'
;MSKLLPIGLIFKLEHLRGLAIFGETAAKGRTIQFFDGKELPIEPKKRLHQLFTIKPSWCFEDIEPFIADICDSKTSVEEILAKFCFCSKRDNKKFYTLKLT
;
A
#
# COMPACT_ATOMS: atom_id res chain seq x y z
N MET A 1 -0.58 -5.99 27.43
CA MET A 1 0.75 -6.21 26.84
C MET A 1 1.21 -4.91 26.20
N SER A 2 2.07 -4.13 26.86
CA SER A 2 2.56 -2.83 26.35
C SER A 2 3.92 -2.51 26.97
N LYS A 3 4.90 -3.38 26.72
CA LYS A 3 6.31 -3.18 27.11
C LYS A 3 7.20 -3.44 25.89
N LEU A 4 7.26 -2.48 24.97
CA LEU A 4 8.24 -2.52 23.87
C LEU A 4 8.85 -1.16 23.56
N LEU A 5 8.36 -0.07 24.16
CA LEU A 5 8.79 1.28 23.83
C LEU A 5 9.48 1.93 25.04
N PRO A 6 10.70 2.49 24.86
CA PRO A 6 11.32 3.37 25.82
C PRO A 6 10.43 4.57 26.16
N ILE A 7 10.60 5.11 27.36
CA ILE A 7 9.86 6.29 27.83
C ILE A 7 10.17 7.47 26.90
N GLY A 8 9.11 8.13 26.41
CA GLY A 8 9.20 9.25 25.46
C GLY A 8 9.03 8.86 23.99
N LEU A 9 8.94 7.57 23.66
CA LEU A 9 8.80 7.12 22.28
C LEU A 9 7.32 6.99 21.88
N ILE A 10 6.90 7.81 20.91
CA ILE A 10 5.52 7.84 20.40
C ILE A 10 5.46 7.07 19.08
N PHE A 11 4.69 6.00 19.04
CA PHE A 11 4.42 5.27 17.80
C PHE A 11 3.19 5.82 17.09
N LYS A 12 3.33 6.07 15.79
CA LYS A 12 2.24 6.45 14.90
C LYS A 12 2.08 5.39 13.81
N LEU A 13 0.86 5.24 13.28
CA LEU A 13 0.57 4.28 12.21
C LEU A 13 1.36 4.58 10.93
N GLU A 14 1.72 5.83 10.69
CA GLU A 14 2.57 6.25 9.57
C GLU A 14 3.93 5.55 9.53
N HIS A 15 4.45 5.11 10.69
CA HIS A 15 5.72 4.38 10.77
C HIS A 15 5.62 2.93 10.27
N LEU A 16 4.41 2.40 10.05
CA LEU A 16 4.19 1.05 9.53
C LEU A 16 3.94 1.04 8.01
N ARG A 17 3.97 2.19 7.34
CA ARG A 17 3.87 2.27 5.88
C ARG A 17 4.98 1.45 5.22
N GLY A 18 4.63 0.63 4.22
CA GLY A 18 5.56 -0.29 3.55
C GLY A 18 5.86 -1.59 4.31
N LEU A 19 5.43 -1.73 5.57
CA LEU A 19 5.62 -2.94 6.40
C LEU A 19 4.28 -3.59 6.81
N ALA A 20 3.19 -2.85 6.68
CA ALA A 20 1.87 -3.35 7.02
C ALA A 20 0.81 -2.82 6.05
N ILE A 21 -0.20 -3.66 5.84
CA ILE A 21 -1.40 -3.34 5.07
C ILE A 21 -2.52 -3.01 6.03
N PHE A 22 -3.09 -1.82 5.87
CA PHE A 22 -4.24 -1.38 6.63
C PHE A 22 -5.52 -1.78 5.89
N GLY A 23 -6.36 -2.59 6.53
CA GLY A 23 -7.68 -2.97 6.01
C GLY A 23 -8.79 -2.37 6.87
N GLU A 24 -9.87 -1.91 6.25
CA GLU A 24 -11.10 -1.54 6.96
C GLU A 24 -12.25 -2.31 6.34
N THR A 25 -12.93 -3.12 7.14
CA THR A 25 -14.11 -3.89 6.70
C THR A 25 -15.23 -3.70 7.71
N ALA A 26 -16.48 -3.67 7.24
CA ALA A 26 -17.64 -3.53 8.13
C ALA A 26 -17.74 -4.65 9.17
N ALA A 27 -17.22 -5.85 8.86
CA ALA A 27 -17.28 -7.01 9.73
C ALA A 27 -16.15 -7.07 10.78
N LYS A 28 -14.92 -6.63 10.44
CA LYS A 28 -13.74 -6.73 11.32
C LYS A 28 -13.22 -5.38 11.84
N GLY A 29 -13.80 -4.27 11.40
CA GLY A 29 -13.31 -2.92 11.71
C GLY A 29 -11.96 -2.64 11.03
N ARG A 30 -11.14 -1.80 11.67
CA ARG A 30 -9.77 -1.49 11.24
C ARG A 30 -8.81 -2.60 11.65
N THR A 31 -8.10 -3.14 10.68
CA THR A 31 -7.16 -4.25 10.83
C THR A 31 -5.80 -3.85 10.28
N ILE A 32 -4.74 -4.40 10.88
CA ILE A 32 -3.37 -4.22 10.44
C ILE A 32 -2.82 -5.62 10.18
N GLN A 33 -2.35 -5.86 8.96
CA GLN A 33 -1.71 -7.11 8.58
C GLN A 33 -0.25 -6.84 8.23
N PHE A 34 0.67 -7.58 8.85
CA PHE A 34 2.08 -7.51 8.46
C PHE A 34 2.25 -7.98 7.01
N PHE A 35 3.02 -7.22 6.24
CA PHE A 35 3.33 -7.54 4.86
C PHE A 35 4.67 -6.90 4.50
N ASP A 36 5.69 -7.74 4.28
CA ASP A 36 7.01 -7.24 3.92
C ASP A 36 7.05 -6.88 2.43
N GLY A 37 7.16 -5.58 2.12
CA GLY A 37 7.32 -5.12 0.75
C GLY A 37 8.55 -5.69 0.05
N LYS A 38 9.56 -6.16 0.80
CA LYS A 38 10.79 -6.76 0.23
C LYS A 38 10.54 -8.11 -0.44
N GLU A 39 9.48 -8.82 -0.08
CA GLU A 39 9.11 -10.09 -0.70
C GLU A 39 8.38 -9.90 -2.04
N LEU A 40 8.03 -8.66 -2.40
CA LEU A 40 7.32 -8.39 -3.63
C LEU A 40 8.22 -8.54 -4.87
N PRO A 41 7.71 -9.11 -5.98
CA PRO A 41 8.41 -9.22 -7.25
C PRO A 41 8.88 -7.87 -7.79
N ILE A 42 10.05 -7.79 -8.41
CA ILE A 42 10.57 -6.56 -9.04
C ILE A 42 9.69 -6.12 -10.23
N GLU A 43 9.03 -7.07 -10.88
CA GLU A 43 8.17 -6.79 -12.05
C GLU A 43 6.89 -6.04 -11.63
N PRO A 44 6.66 -4.80 -12.14
CA PRO A 44 5.56 -3.94 -11.67
C PRO A 44 4.18 -4.60 -11.79
N LYS A 45 3.92 -5.31 -12.89
CA LYS A 45 2.63 -5.95 -13.15
C LYS A 45 2.33 -7.05 -12.12
N LYS A 46 3.31 -7.93 -11.83
CA LYS A 46 3.14 -9.01 -10.85
C LYS A 46 3.01 -8.46 -9.43
N ARG A 47 3.82 -7.45 -9.11
CA ARG A 47 3.78 -6.77 -7.81
C ARG A 47 2.41 -6.16 -7.52
N LEU A 48 1.89 -5.35 -8.46
CA LEU A 48 0.55 -4.79 -8.34
C LEU A 48 -0.48 -5.91 -8.18
N HIS A 49 -0.40 -6.97 -8.98
CA HIS A 49 -1.36 -8.06 -8.88
C HIS A 49 -1.40 -8.67 -7.47
N GLN A 50 -0.24 -8.91 -6.83
CA GLN A 50 -0.20 -9.42 -5.45
C GLN A 50 -0.78 -8.42 -4.44
N LEU A 51 -0.41 -7.13 -4.53
CA LEU A 51 -0.96 -6.08 -3.66
C LEU A 51 -2.49 -6.00 -3.77
N PHE A 52 -3.02 -6.06 -4.99
CA PHE A 52 -4.45 -5.99 -5.27
C PHE A 52 -5.21 -7.27 -4.90
N THR A 53 -4.55 -8.43 -4.87
CA THR A 53 -5.12 -9.67 -4.32
C THR A 53 -5.37 -9.57 -2.83
N ILE A 54 -4.50 -8.87 -2.08
CA ILE A 54 -4.64 -8.71 -0.63
C ILE A 54 -5.67 -7.64 -0.29
N LYS A 55 -5.57 -6.48 -0.95
CA LYS A 55 -6.49 -5.35 -0.76
C LYS A 55 -6.95 -4.84 -2.13
N PRO A 56 -8.25 -4.90 -2.45
CA PRO A 56 -8.73 -4.62 -3.81
C PRO A 56 -8.68 -3.14 -4.21
N SER A 57 -8.58 -2.23 -3.25
CA SER A 57 -8.58 -0.78 -3.46
C SER A 57 -7.57 -0.12 -2.54
N TRP A 58 -6.69 0.70 -3.10
CA TRP A 58 -5.60 1.34 -2.37
C TRP A 58 -5.64 2.85 -2.51
N CYS A 59 -5.28 3.60 -1.47
CA CYS A 59 -4.98 5.02 -1.62
C CYS A 59 -3.51 5.23 -1.98
N PHE A 60 -3.17 6.39 -2.54
CA PHE A 60 -1.80 6.70 -2.96
C PHE A 60 -0.78 6.52 -1.82
N GLU A 61 -1.05 7.11 -0.66
CA GLU A 61 -0.17 7.08 0.51
C GLU A 61 0.09 5.67 1.07
N ASP A 62 -0.84 4.74 0.84
CA ASP A 62 -0.70 3.36 1.30
C ASP A 62 0.10 2.51 0.32
N ILE A 63 -0.07 2.73 -1.00
CA ILE A 63 0.50 1.87 -2.04
C ILE A 63 1.87 2.34 -2.52
N GLU A 64 2.15 3.64 -2.47
CA GLU A 64 3.42 4.27 -2.85
C GLU A 64 4.64 3.57 -2.23
N PRO A 65 4.71 3.29 -0.91
CA PRO A 65 5.89 2.68 -0.30
C PRO A 65 6.16 1.24 -0.76
N PHE A 66 5.19 0.57 -1.39
CA PHE A 66 5.36 -0.78 -1.95
C PHE A 66 5.80 -0.78 -3.42
N ILE A 67 5.74 0.38 -4.10
CA ILE A 67 6.08 0.53 -5.52
C ILE A 67 7.32 1.41 -5.70
N ALA A 68 7.57 2.34 -4.78
CA ALA A 68 8.66 3.30 -4.87
C ALA A 68 10.05 2.64 -5.04
N ASP A 69 10.25 1.44 -4.49
CA ASP A 69 11.52 0.70 -4.57
C ASP A 69 11.83 0.15 -5.97
N ILE A 70 10.82 -0.03 -6.84
CA ILE A 70 11.01 -0.47 -8.25
C ILE A 70 10.93 0.67 -9.25
N CYS A 71 10.77 1.91 -8.78
CA CYS A 71 10.75 3.08 -9.65
C CYS A 71 12.18 3.52 -9.97
N ASP A 72 12.54 3.47 -11.26
CA ASP A 72 13.78 4.06 -11.76
C ASP A 72 13.63 5.56 -12.05
N SER A 73 14.72 6.23 -12.41
CA SER A 73 14.74 7.65 -12.82
C SER A 73 13.83 7.99 -14.01
N LYS A 74 13.34 6.99 -14.74
CA LYS A 74 12.47 7.13 -15.91
C LYS A 74 10.99 6.85 -15.64
N THR A 75 10.65 6.27 -14.50
CA THR A 75 9.29 5.79 -14.22
C THR A 75 8.86 6.17 -12.82
N SER A 76 7.80 6.97 -12.69
CA SER A 76 7.25 7.31 -11.38
C SER A 76 6.19 6.29 -10.92
N VAL A 77 5.92 6.28 -9.62
CA VAL A 77 4.82 5.49 -9.02
C VAL A 77 3.49 5.84 -9.71
N GLU A 78 3.23 7.12 -9.97
CA GLU A 78 2.01 7.56 -10.65
C GLU A 78 1.91 7.01 -12.07
N GLU A 79 3.01 6.94 -12.81
CA GLU A 79 3.02 6.37 -14.16
C GLU A 79 2.73 4.87 -14.16
N ILE A 80 3.34 4.13 -13.23
CA ILE A 80 3.05 2.70 -13.02
C ILE A 80 1.57 2.50 -12.69
N LEU A 81 1.04 3.28 -11.75
CA LEU A 81 -0.37 3.21 -11.36
C LEU A 81 -1.30 3.62 -12.52
N ALA A 82 -1.00 4.68 -13.27
CA ALA A 82 -1.83 5.11 -14.40
C ALA A 82 -1.87 4.06 -15.51
N LYS A 83 -0.76 3.34 -15.72
CA LYS A 83 -0.65 2.27 -16.71
C LYS A 83 -1.52 1.07 -16.33
N PHE A 84 -1.41 0.59 -15.09
CA PHE A 84 -2.00 -0.70 -14.67
C PHE A 84 -3.28 -0.60 -13.83
N CYS A 85 -3.66 0.59 -13.35
CA CYS A 85 -4.78 0.77 -12.43
C CYS A 85 -5.81 1.80 -12.93
N PHE A 86 -7.08 1.58 -12.57
CA PHE A 86 -8.11 2.62 -12.64
C PHE A 86 -7.99 3.53 -11.42
N CYS A 87 -8.08 4.84 -11.65
CA CYS A 87 -8.14 5.83 -10.58
C CYS A 87 -9.60 6.26 -10.38
N SER A 88 -10.09 6.12 -9.15
CA SER A 88 -11.37 6.66 -8.69
C SER A 88 -11.11 7.73 -7.62
N LYS A 89 -11.98 8.73 -7.50
CA LYS A 89 -11.91 9.70 -6.42
C LYS A 89 -13.05 9.43 -5.43
N ARG A 90 -12.73 9.29 -4.15
CA ARG A 90 -13.70 9.22 -3.05
C ARG A 90 -13.22 10.16 -1.96
N ASP A 91 -14.10 11.04 -1.46
CA ASP A 91 -13.80 11.97 -0.36
C ASP A 91 -12.49 12.76 -0.57
N ASN A 92 -12.30 13.34 -1.75
CA ASN A 92 -11.08 14.05 -2.18
C ASN A 92 -9.78 13.23 -2.20
N LYS A 93 -9.83 11.92 -1.93
CA LYS A 93 -8.69 11.01 -2.03
C LYS A 93 -8.76 10.18 -3.32
N LYS A 94 -7.59 9.96 -3.92
CA LYS A 94 -7.44 9.06 -5.08
C LYS A 94 -7.33 7.62 -4.58
N PHE A 95 -8.17 6.77 -5.13
CA PHE A 95 -8.18 5.33 -4.92
C PHE A 95 -7.87 4.61 -6.22
N TYR A 96 -6.95 3.66 -6.16
CA TYR A 96 -6.50 2.86 -7.29
C TYR A 96 -7.07 1.46 -7.18
N THR A 97 -7.52 0.90 -8.30
CA THR A 97 -7.96 -0.50 -8.45
C THR A 97 -7.29 -1.11 -9.68
N LEU A 98 -6.93 -2.40 -9.65
CA LEU A 98 -6.24 -3.05 -10.78
C LEU A 98 -7.14 -3.12 -12.02
N LYS A 99 -6.58 -2.84 -13.20
CA LYS A 99 -7.23 -3.13 -14.48
C LYS A 99 -7.14 -4.64 -14.72
N LEU A 100 -8.26 -5.35 -14.62
CA LEU A 100 -8.37 -6.74 -15.08
C LEU A 100 -8.20 -6.71 -16.61
N THR A 101 -7.07 -7.18 -17.11
CA THR A 101 -6.78 -7.32 -18.56
C THR A 101 -6.61 -8.79 -18.90
#